data_AF-N1R5K4-F1
#
_entry.id   AF-N1R5K4-F1
#
_cell.length_a   1.000
_cell.length_b   1.000
_cell.length_c   1.000
_cell.angle_alpha   90.00
_cell.angle_beta   90.00
_cell.angle_gamma   90.00
#
_symmetry.space_group_name_H-M   'P 1'
#
loop_
_entity.id
_entity.type
_entity.pdbx_description
1 polymer ?
#
loop_
_entity_poly.entity_id
_entity_poly.type
_entity_poly.pdbx_seq_one_letter_code
_entity_poly.pdbx_strand_id
1 'polypeptide(L)'
;MGSSNTLSSPFGIMSDGTKWNDMFFVVHPGIRGIIDHIDGALRLDPGKLAASRTVLRDYGNMLGATLIFVLDEQRMRMEEDGERGEWGVMMGFGPGFTVETMVLHAVASNLHSKN
;
A
#
# COMPACT_ATOMS: atom_id res chain seq x y z
N MET A 1 18.23 -16.17 26.22
CA MET A 1 19.14 -15.40 25.34
C MET A 1 18.28 -14.68 24.32
N GLY A 2 17.94 -13.43 24.61
CA GLY A 2 17.13 -12.58 23.76
C GLY A 2 18.02 -11.61 23.01
N SER A 3 17.84 -11.54 21.69
CA SER A 3 18.29 -10.41 20.88
C SER A 3 17.05 -9.73 20.33
N SER A 4 16.61 -8.69 21.05
CA SER A 4 15.63 -7.73 20.55
C SER A 4 16.29 -6.95 19.41
N ASN A 5 15.95 -7.28 18.16
CA ASN A 5 16.24 -6.44 17.00
C ASN A 5 15.20 -5.32 16.93
N THR A 6 15.24 -4.41 17.90
CA THR A 6 14.49 -3.16 17.82
C THR A 6 15.25 -2.20 16.92
N LEU A 7 14.97 -2.29 15.61
CA LEU A 7 15.17 -1.17 14.69
C LEU A 7 14.26 -0.04 15.18
N SER A 8 14.81 0.90 15.95
CA SER A 8 14.14 2.17 16.25
C SER A 8 13.80 2.85 14.92
N SER A 9 12.52 2.89 14.57
CA SER A 9 12.06 3.28 13.23
C SER A 9 12.04 4.80 13.05
N PRO A 10 12.44 5.36 11.89
CA PRO A 10 12.52 6.80 11.64
C PRO A 10 11.19 7.57 11.75
N PHE A 11 10.05 6.87 11.82
CA PHE A 11 8.72 7.47 11.74
C PHE A 11 7.81 7.20 12.94
N GLY A 12 8.22 6.41 13.95
CA GLY A 12 7.39 6.10 15.13
C GLY A 12 6.13 5.25 14.87
N ILE A 13 5.71 5.10 13.62
CA ILE A 13 4.51 4.36 13.17
C ILE A 13 4.64 2.84 13.39
N MET A 14 5.87 2.30 13.46
CA MET A 14 6.10 0.86 13.67
C MET A 14 6.47 0.50 15.11
N SER A 15 6.27 1.42 16.06
CA SER A 15 6.77 1.25 17.43
C SER A 15 5.90 0.34 18.33
N ASP A 16 4.73 -0.11 17.87
CA ASP A 16 3.73 -0.80 18.71
C ASP A 16 3.29 -2.21 18.25
N GLY A 17 3.99 -2.84 17.29
CA GLY A 17 3.58 -4.15 16.79
C GLY A 17 2.62 -4.10 15.59
N THR A 18 2.41 -2.93 15.00
CA THR A 18 1.84 -2.77 13.65
C THR A 18 2.57 -3.68 12.64
N LYS A 19 1.81 -4.56 11.97
CA LYS A 19 2.30 -5.49 10.95
C LYS A 19 2.01 -4.94 9.57
N TRP A 20 2.71 -5.46 8.55
CA TRP A 20 2.43 -5.09 7.16
C TRP A 20 0.96 -5.27 6.78
N ASN A 21 0.30 -6.32 7.28
CA ASN A 21 -1.11 -6.57 7.00
C ASN A 21 -2.09 -5.64 7.71
N ASP A 22 -1.64 -4.79 8.62
CA ASP A 22 -2.49 -3.75 9.22
C ASP A 22 -2.55 -2.48 8.34
N MET A 23 -1.70 -2.39 7.30
CA MET A 23 -1.59 -1.23 6.42
C MET A 23 -2.25 -1.45 5.06
N PHE A 24 -2.75 -0.40 4.41
CA PHE A 24 -3.14 -0.45 3.00
C PHE A 24 -1.94 -0.21 2.08
N PHE A 25 -1.98 -0.73 0.85
CA PHE A 25 -0.87 -0.65 -0.09
C PHE A 25 -1.27 -0.04 -1.43
N VAL A 26 -0.44 0.91 -1.87
CA VAL A 26 -0.56 1.56 -3.17
C VAL A 26 0.77 1.37 -3.89
N VAL A 27 0.87 0.34 -4.72
CA VAL A 27 2.12 -0.06 -5.38
C VAL A 27 2.06 0.23 -6.86
N HIS A 28 3.07 0.92 -7.39
CA HIS A 28 3.20 1.14 -8.83
C HIS A 28 3.47 -0.17 -9.56
N PRO A 29 2.61 -0.63 -10.47
CA PRO A 29 2.73 -1.92 -11.14
C PRO A 29 3.61 -1.85 -12.41
N GLY A 30 4.58 -0.93 -12.46
CA GLY A 30 5.29 -0.62 -13.71
C GLY A 30 6.36 -1.62 -14.14
N ILE A 31 6.90 -2.39 -13.18
CA ILE A 31 7.93 -3.41 -13.43
C ILE A 31 7.28 -4.79 -13.37
N ARG A 32 7.60 -5.64 -14.35
CA ARG A 32 7.08 -7.01 -14.40
C ARG A 32 7.42 -7.76 -13.11
N GLY A 33 6.38 -8.32 -12.48
CA GLY A 33 6.52 -9.13 -11.27
C GLY A 33 6.73 -8.35 -9.98
N ILE A 34 6.82 -7.01 -10.00
CA ILE A 34 7.09 -6.24 -8.77
C ILE A 34 6.01 -6.45 -7.69
N ILE A 35 4.74 -6.54 -8.11
CA ILE A 35 3.62 -6.85 -7.22
C ILE A 35 3.87 -8.19 -6.52
N ASP A 36 4.25 -9.23 -7.25
CA ASP A 36 4.46 -10.58 -6.69
C ASP A 36 5.70 -10.62 -5.77
N HIS A 37 6.74 -9.83 -6.08
CA HIS A 37 7.91 -9.72 -5.21
C HIS A 37 7.57 -9.03 -3.89
N ILE A 38 6.78 -7.94 -3.92
CA ILE A 38 6.34 -7.26 -2.69
C ILE A 38 5.44 -8.17 -1.86
N ASP A 39 4.50 -8.85 -2.51
CA ASP A 39 3.61 -9.84 -1.89
C ASP A 39 4.42 -10.90 -1.12
N GLY A 40 5.37 -11.54 -1.81
CA GLY A 40 6.22 -12.57 -1.20
C GLY A 40 7.19 -12.04 -0.13
N ALA A 41 7.77 -10.86 -0.33
CA ALA A 41 8.74 -10.28 0.60
C ALA A 41 8.09 -9.81 1.91
N LEU A 42 6.90 -9.19 1.82
CA LEU A 42 6.18 -8.68 2.98
C LEU A 42 5.17 -9.68 3.56
N ARG A 43 4.93 -10.80 2.86
CA ARG A 43 3.94 -11.84 3.21
C ARG A 43 2.55 -11.24 3.39
N LEU A 44 2.12 -10.51 2.36
CA LEU A 44 0.85 -9.80 2.40
C LEU A 44 -0.32 -10.78 2.33
N ASP A 45 -1.41 -10.42 3.00
CA ASP A 45 -2.64 -11.19 2.92
C ASP A 45 -3.26 -11.05 1.52
N PRO A 46 -3.99 -12.08 1.04
CA PRO A 46 -4.68 -12.01 -0.23
C PRO A 46 -5.56 -10.76 -0.32
N GLY A 47 -5.42 -9.99 -1.40
CA GLY A 47 -6.20 -8.78 -1.63
C GLY A 47 -5.47 -7.48 -1.32
N LYS A 48 -4.40 -7.48 -0.53
CA LYS A 48 -3.64 -6.26 -0.18
C LYS A 48 -3.09 -5.47 -1.35
N LEU A 49 -2.80 -6.13 -2.46
CA LEU A 49 -2.32 -5.51 -3.70
C LEU A 49 -3.38 -5.53 -4.81
N ALA A 50 -4.65 -5.77 -4.48
CA ALA A 50 -5.72 -5.89 -5.46
C ALA A 50 -5.94 -4.59 -6.22
N ALA A 51 -5.85 -3.41 -5.58
CA ALA A 51 -5.92 -2.14 -6.27
C ALA A 51 -4.85 -2.01 -7.36
N SER A 52 -3.60 -2.39 -7.03
CA SER A 52 -2.47 -2.33 -7.96
C SER A 52 -2.66 -3.29 -9.13
N ARG A 53 -3.21 -4.48 -8.87
CA ARG A 53 -3.52 -5.49 -9.91
C ARG A 53 -4.68 -5.05 -10.80
N THR A 54 -5.73 -4.47 -10.22
CA THR A 54 -6.91 -3.95 -10.94
C THR A 54 -6.50 -2.85 -11.91
N VAL A 55 -5.76 -1.85 -11.44
CA VAL A 55 -5.31 -0.76 -12.31
C VAL A 55 -4.39 -1.25 -13.43
N LEU A 56 -3.46 -2.17 -13.13
CA LEU A 56 -2.61 -2.77 -14.16
C LEU A 56 -3.44 -3.52 -15.21
N ARG A 57 -4.46 -4.27 -14.79
CA ARG A 57 -5.34 -5.03 -15.69
C ARG A 57 -6.15 -4.10 -16.60
N ASP A 58 -6.71 -3.04 -16.03
CA ASP A 58 -7.72 -2.23 -16.71
C ASP A 58 -7.10 -1.07 -17.50
N TYR A 59 -5.94 -0.55 -17.08
CA TYR A 59 -5.29 0.61 -17.68
C TYR A 59 -3.83 0.37 -18.12
N GLY A 60 -3.21 -0.73 -17.69
CA GLY A 60 -1.79 -0.97 -17.95
C GLY A 60 -0.85 -0.01 -17.20
N ASN A 61 0.40 0.03 -17.63
CA ASN A 61 1.40 0.96 -17.11
C ASN A 61 1.32 2.30 -17.86
N MET A 62 0.76 3.31 -17.20
CA MET A 62 0.64 4.71 -17.64
C MET A 62 1.75 5.60 -17.07
N LEU A 63 2.93 5.02 -16.78
CA LEU A 63 4.05 5.68 -16.10
C LEU A 63 3.65 6.17 -14.70
N GLY A 64 4.25 7.25 -14.20
CA GLY A 64 4.01 7.75 -12.85
C GLY A 64 2.53 8.00 -12.52
N ALA A 65 1.70 8.34 -13.51
CA ALA A 65 0.26 8.54 -13.32
C ALA A 65 -0.47 7.30 -12.80
N THR A 66 0.02 6.09 -13.09
CA THR A 66 -0.58 4.84 -12.60
C THR A 66 -0.67 4.80 -11.09
N LEU A 67 0.30 5.37 -10.37
CA LEU A 67 0.31 5.31 -8.92
C LEU A 67 -0.86 6.11 -8.30
N ILE A 68 -1.30 7.19 -8.96
CA ILE A 68 -2.48 7.96 -8.55
C ILE A 68 -3.77 7.19 -8.82
N PHE A 69 -3.84 6.45 -9.93
CA PHE A 69 -4.99 5.57 -10.22
C PHE A 69 -5.08 4.43 -9.21
N VAL A 70 -3.95 3.86 -8.80
CA VAL A 70 -3.92 2.84 -7.74
C VAL A 70 -4.40 3.41 -6.41
N LEU A 71 -4.02 4.65 -6.08
CA LEU A 71 -4.48 5.32 -4.87
C LEU A 71 -5.99 5.53 -4.88
N ASP A 72 -6.56 5.95 -6.01
CA ASP A 72 -8.01 6.16 -6.14
C ASP A 72 -8.80 4.84 -6.07
N GLU A 73 -8.34 3.80 -6.78
CA GLU A 73 -8.90 2.45 -6.66
C GLU A 73 -8.82 1.91 -5.23
N GLN A 74 -7.71 2.15 -4.53
CA GLN A 74 -7.56 1.76 -3.13
C GLN A 74 -8.52 2.53 -2.23
N ARG A 75 -8.71 3.83 -2.46
CA ARG A 75 -9.69 4.66 -1.74
C ARG A 75 -11.12 4.12 -1.94
N MET A 76 -11.49 3.77 -3.17
CA MET A 76 -12.81 3.17 -3.48
C MET A 76 -13.01 1.84 -2.75
N ARG A 77 -12.02 0.95 -2.75
CA ARG A 77 -12.07 -0.32 -1.99
C ARG A 77 -12.24 -0.13 -0.50
N MET A 78 -11.57 0.87 0.08
CA MET A 78 -11.72 1.18 1.51
C MET A 78 -13.13 1.71 1.84
N GLU A 79 -13.76 2.44 0.91
CA GLU A 79 -15.13 2.94 1.06
C GLU A 79 -16.21 1.87 0.84
N GLU A 80 -16.03 1.01 -0.17
CA GLU A 80 -17.06 0.06 -0.64
C GLU A 80 -16.92 -1.35 -0.05
N ASP A 81 -15.70 -1.88 0.01
CA ASP A 81 -15.42 -3.25 0.44
C ASP A 81 -15.11 -3.34 1.95
N GLY A 82 -15.11 -2.19 2.64
CA GLY A 82 -14.78 -2.09 4.05
C GLY A 82 -13.33 -2.45 4.36
N GLU A 83 -12.43 -2.36 3.38
CA GLU A 83 -11.00 -2.56 3.59
C GLU A 83 -10.51 -1.49 4.59
N ARG A 84 -10.05 -1.93 5.77
CA ARG A 84 -9.65 -1.02 6.86
C ARG A 84 -8.13 -0.91 6.91
N GLY A 85 -7.66 0.33 6.96
CA GLY A 85 -6.26 0.66 7.22
C GLY A 85 -6.16 2.15 7.50
N GLU A 86 -5.81 2.52 8.73
CA GLU A 86 -5.56 3.92 9.08
C GLU A 86 -4.25 4.41 8.46
N TRP A 87 -3.28 3.51 8.35
CA TRP A 87 -1.98 3.78 7.76
C TRP A 87 -1.78 2.98 6.48
N GLY A 88 -1.02 3.54 5.55
CA GLY A 88 -0.70 2.87 4.30
C GLY A 88 0.66 3.24 3.77
N VAL A 89 1.12 2.45 2.81
CA VAL A 89 2.39 2.68 2.10
C VAL A 89 2.11 2.83 0.62
N MET A 90 2.61 3.92 0.06
CA MET A 90 2.62 4.18 -1.38
C MET A 90 4.04 4.02 -1.90
N MET A 91 4.24 3.21 -2.93
CA MET A 91 5.57 2.86 -3.44
C MET A 91 5.64 2.98 -4.96
N GLY A 92 6.64 3.74 -5.42
CA GLY A 92 7.00 3.93 -6.82
C GLY A 92 8.40 3.38 -7.13
N PHE A 93 8.61 2.96 -8.38
CA PHE A 93 9.90 2.43 -8.85
C PHE A 93 10.35 3.17 -10.09
N GLY A 94 11.58 3.68 -10.06
CA GLY A 94 12.17 4.48 -11.13
C GLY A 94 13.44 3.87 -11.72
N PRO A 95 14.00 4.48 -12.79
CA PRO A 95 15.27 4.09 -13.38
C PRO A 95 16.41 4.04 -12.35
N GLY A 96 17.38 3.15 -12.57
CA GLY A 96 18.57 3.04 -11.72
C GLY A 96 18.33 2.35 -10.37
N PHE A 97 17.32 1.48 -10.26
CA PHE A 97 16.94 0.77 -9.03
C PHE A 97 16.50 1.69 -7.89
N THR A 98 15.84 2.79 -8.25
CA THR A 98 15.30 3.74 -7.25
C THR A 98 13.93 3.28 -6.76
N VAL A 99 13.74 3.31 -5.45
CA VAL A 99 12.43 3.14 -4.80
C VAL A 99 12.06 4.45 -4.13
N GLU A 100 10.88 4.96 -4.46
CA GLU A 100 10.27 6.08 -3.76
C GLU A 100 9.13 5.55 -2.90
N THR A 101 9.03 6.02 -1.65
CA THR A 101 8.02 5.53 -0.71
C THR A 101 7.47 6.67 0.12
N MET A 102 6.15 6.69 0.28
CA MET A 102 5.44 7.62 1.15
C MET A 102 4.59 6.81 2.14
N VAL A 103 4.59 7.24 3.40
CA VAL A 103 3.66 6.72 4.39
C VAL A 103 2.44 7.64 4.41
N LEU A 104 1.27 7.03 4.29
CA LEU A 104 -0.02 7.71 4.20
C LEU A 104 -0.81 7.48 5.47
N HIS A 105 -1.51 8.52 5.94
CA HIS A 105 -2.53 8.42 6.98
C HIS A 105 -3.89 8.68 6.32
N ALA A 106 -4.74 7.66 6.31
CA ALA A 106 -6.11 7.79 5.83
C ALA A 106 -6.93 8.50 6.91
N VAL A 107 -7.42 9.69 6.59
CA VAL A 107 -8.40 10.38 7.42
C VAL A 107 -9.75 9.70 7.29
N ALA A 108 -10.43 9.48 8.42
CA ALA A 108 -11.77 8.91 8.43
C ALA A 108 -12.69 9.71 7.50
N SER A 109 -13.23 9.08 6.47
CA SER A 109 -14.26 9.66 5.64
C SER A 109 -15.55 9.74 6.48
N ASN A 110 -15.94 10.96 6.87
CA ASN A 110 -17.23 11.23 7.54
C ASN A 110 -18.41 11.09 6.56
N LEU A 111 -18.50 9.97 5.86
CA LEU A 111 -19.51 9.72 4.83
C LEU A 111 -20.26 8.43 5.15
N HIS A 112 -21.18 8.56 6.11
CA HIS A 112 -22.59 8.11 6.08
C HIS A 112 -23.15 7.91 7.50
N SER A 113 -23.43 9.02 8.19
CA SER A 113 -24.71 9.11 8.89
C SER A 113 -25.73 9.54 7.84
N LYS A 114 -26.41 8.57 7.22
CA LYS A 114 -27.69 8.83 6.58
C LYS A 114 -28.72 8.01 7.35
N ASN A 115 -29.58 8.75 8.04
CA ASN A 115 -30.86 8.30 8.58
C ASN A 115 -31.75 7.74 7.47
#